data_AF-A0A8T8D6H8-F1
#
_entry.id   AF-A0A8T8D6H8-F1
#
_cell.length_a   1.000
_cell.length_b   1.000
_cell.length_c   1.000
_cell.angle_alpha   90.00
_cell.angle_beta   90.00
_cell.angle_gamma   90.00
#
_symmetry.space_group_name_H-M   'P 1'
#
loop_
_entity.id
_entity.type
_entity.pdbx_description
1 polymer ?
#
loop_
_entity_poly.entity_id
_entity_poly.type
_entity_poly.pdbx_seq_one_letter_code
_entity_poly.pdbx_strand_id
1 'polypeptide(L)' 'MAVDPVCGMTIDESTAEEMGIETVQYRGTTYYFCCPYCRKQFEQDPERYIKQAPGTHHDAIHGDGPA' A
#
# COMPACT_ATOMS: atom_id res chain seq x y z
N MET A 1 4.83 -2.78 -7.11
CA MET A 1 5.01 -1.45 -6.48
C MET A 1 3.99 -1.31 -5.37
N ALA A 2 4.46 -1.22 -4.13
CA ALA A 2 3.63 -0.99 -2.97
C ALA A 2 3.58 0.50 -2.64
N VAL A 3 2.55 0.95 -1.94
CA VAL A 3 2.46 2.34 -1.45
C VAL A 3 2.36 2.31 0.06
N ASP A 4 3.23 3.06 0.72
CA ASP A 4 3.17 3.30 2.17
C ASP A 4 1.87 4.04 2.48
N PRO A 5 0.93 3.45 3.24
CA PRO A 5 -0.37 4.05 3.47
C PRO A 5 -0.33 5.19 4.50
N VAL A 6 0.79 5.39 5.21
CA VAL A 6 0.99 6.46 6.19
C VAL A 6 1.50 7.73 5.51
N CYS A 7 2.49 7.61 4.63
CA CYS A 7 3.12 8.76 3.98
C CYS A 7 2.82 8.90 2.47
N GLY A 8 2.26 7.87 1.83
CA GLY A 8 1.99 7.84 0.39
C GLY A 8 3.23 7.57 -0.47
N MET A 9 4.34 7.16 0.13
CA MET A 9 5.57 6.88 -0.59
C MET A 9 5.44 5.60 -1.42
N THR A 10 5.84 5.65 -2.68
CA THR A 10 5.92 4.45 -3.53
C THR A 10 7.17 3.66 -3.17
N ILE A 11 6.98 2.37 -2.92
CA ILE A 11 8.01 1.42 -2.53
C ILE A 11 8.13 0.37 -3.61
N ASP A 12 9.34 0.21 -4.13
CA ASP A 12 9.67 -0.88 -5.03
C ASP A 12 10.02 -2.13 -4.23
N GLU A 13 9.14 -3.12 -4.33
CA GLU A 13 9.24 -4.41 -3.63
C GLU A 13 10.56 -5.13 -3.96
N SER A 14 11.05 -4.97 -5.19
CA SER A 14 12.32 -5.55 -5.65
C SER A 14 13.55 -4.98 -4.94
N THR A 15 13.44 -3.77 -4.38
CA THR A 15 14.51 -3.07 -3.66
C THR A 15 14.21 -2.89 -2.17
N ALA A 16 13.08 -3.42 -1.72
CA ALA A 16 12.58 -3.17 -0.36
C ALA A 16 13.55 -3.69 0.72
N GLU A 17 14.17 -4.86 0.47
CA GLU A 17 15.16 -5.44 1.38
C GLU A 17 16.45 -4.59 1.47
N GLU A 18 16.88 -4.01 0.35
CA GLU A 18 18.10 -3.17 0.30
C GLU A 18 17.86 -1.78 0.92
N MET A 19 16.67 -1.23 0.74
CA MET A 19 16.29 0.10 1.26
C MET A 19 15.90 0.09 2.74
N GLY A 20 15.86 -1.08 3.41
CA GLY A 20 15.46 -1.18 4.81
C GLY A 20 13.98 -0.88 5.04
N ILE A 21 13.13 -1.28 4.09
CA ILE A 21 11.68 -1.15 4.16
C ILE A 21 11.14 -2.11 5.22
N GLU A 22 10.23 -1.61 6.06
CA GLU A 22 9.56 -2.40 7.08
C GLU A 22 8.24 -2.96 6.53
N THR A 23 7.83 -4.15 6.96
CA THR A 23 6.56 -4.75 6.53
C THR A 23 5.69 -5.21 7.69
N VAL A 24 4.37 -5.16 7.52
CA VAL A 24 3.40 -5.68 8.49
C VAL A 24 2.30 -6.44 7.77
N GLN A 25 1.98 -7.63 8.28
CA GLN A 25 0.78 -8.35 7.86
C GLN A 25 -0.42 -7.89 8.68
N TYR A 26 -1.44 -7.36 8.00
CA TYR A 26 -2.70 -6.96 8.60
C TYR A 26 -3.87 -7.45 7.75
N ARG A 27 -4.82 -8.18 8.36
CA ARG A 27 -5.97 -8.80 7.67
C ARG A 27 -5.60 -9.66 6.46
N GLY A 28 -4.45 -10.36 6.52
CA GLY A 28 -3.96 -11.19 5.42
C GLY A 28 -3.37 -10.42 4.23
N THR A 29 -3.18 -9.10 4.36
CA THR A 29 -2.48 -8.26 3.39
C THR A 29 -1.15 -7.79 3.97
N THR A 30 -0.08 -7.85 3.18
CA THR A 30 1.23 -7.32 3.57
C THR A 30 1.33 -5.84 3.17
N TYR A 31 1.56 -4.98 4.15
CA TYR A 31 1.81 -3.55 3.96
C TYR A 31 3.30 -3.25 4.08
N TYR A 32 3.77 -2.31 3.29
CA TYR A 32 5.17 -1.89 3.22
C TYR A 32 5.31 -0.45 3.72
N PHE A 33 6.35 -0.18 4.48
CA PHE A 33 6.60 1.11 5.14
C PHE A 33 8.02 1.58 4.90
N CYS A 34 8.17 2.85 4.53
CA CYS A 34 9.48 3.42 4.19
C CYS A 34 10.43 3.50 5.40
N CYS A 35 9.87 3.45 6.61
CA CYS A 35 10.63 3.55 7.84
C CYS A 35 9.87 2.92 9.03
N PRO A 36 10.58 2.57 10.12
CA PRO A 36 9.96 2.01 11.33
C PRO A 36 8.97 2.97 12.01
N TYR A 37 9.09 4.28 11.76
CA TYR A 37 8.14 5.26 12.26
C TYR A 37 6.78 5.12 11.58
N CYS A 38 6.74 5.00 10.24
CA CYS A 38 5.51 4.74 9.49
C CYS A 38 4.88 3.41 9.91
N ARG A 39 5.69 2.36 10.10
CA ARG A 39 5.21 1.08 10.65
C ARG A 39 4.49 1.27 11.99
N LYS A 40 5.13 1.95 12.95
CA LYS A 40 4.54 2.21 14.27
C LYS A 40 3.22 3.00 14.18
N GLN A 41 3.15 4.02 13.33
CA GLN A 41 1.91 4.78 13.14
C GLN A 41 0.80 3.89 12.60
N PHE A 42 1.12 3.02 11.65
CA PHE A 42 0.17 2.04 11.13
C PHE A 42 -0.27 1.04 12.20
N GLU A 43 0.63 0.53 13.02
CA GLU A 43 0.29 -0.39 14.12
C GLU A 43 -0.62 0.27 15.18
N GLN A 44 -0.50 1.60 15.39
CA GLN A 44 -1.34 2.34 16.32
C GLN A 44 -2.78 2.50 15.84
N ASP A 45 -2.98 2.79 14.54
CA ASP A 45 -4.32 3.01 13.97
C ASP A 45 -4.40 2.48 12.53
N PRO A 46 -4.31 1.15 12.33
CA PRO A 46 -4.21 0.58 10.99
C PRO A 46 -5.47 0.89 10.18
N GLU A 47 -6.63 0.86 10.83
CA GLU A 47 -7.94 1.08 10.22
C GLU A 47 -8.09 2.44 9.51
N ARG A 48 -7.42 3.49 10.00
CA ARG A 48 -7.36 4.78 9.30
C ARG A 48 -6.62 4.69 7.97
N TYR A 49 -5.51 3.95 7.93
CA TYR A 49 -4.62 3.91 6.77
C TYR A 49 -5.09 2.88 5.73
N ILE A 50 -5.64 1.74 6.15
CA ILE A 50 -6.20 0.74 5.21
C ILE A 50 -7.48 1.18 4.51
N LYS A 51 -8.23 2.14 5.05
CA LYS A 51 -9.37 2.75 4.32
C LYS A 51 -8.94 3.52 3.07
N GLN A 52 -7.67 3.88 2.98
CA GLN A 52 -7.13 4.72 1.92
C GLN A 52 -6.28 3.93 0.93
N ALA A 53 -5.89 2.68 1.25
CA ALA A 53 -5.16 1.81 0.34
C ALA A 53 -6.08 1.47 -0.85
N PRO A 54 -5.81 1.99 -2.06
CA PRO A 54 -6.63 1.73 -3.22
C PRO A 54 -6.32 0.31 -3.69
N GLY A 55 -7.05 -0.66 -3.15
CA GLY A 55 -7.21 -1.94 -3.80
C GLY A 55 -7.95 -1.71 -5.11
N THR A 56 -7.20 -1.69 -6.20
CA THR A 56 -7.70 -1.79 -7.57
C THR A 56 -8.40 -0.51 -8.02
N HIS A 57 -7.69 0.29 -8.84
CA HIS A 57 -8.43 0.96 -9.91
C HIS A 57 -9.09 -0.14 -10.72
N HIS A 58 -10.36 -0.38 -10.42
CA HIS A 58 -11.26 -1.15 -11.24
C HIS A 58 -11.49 -0.30 -12.48
N ASP A 59 -10.54 -0.32 -13.41
CA ASP A 59 -10.86 -0.14 -14.82
C ASP A 59 -11.65 -1.38 -15.27
N ALA A 60 -12.85 -1.53 -14.72
CA ALA A 60 -13.90 -2.13 -15.50
C ALA A 60 -14.10 -1.24 -16.71
N ILE A 61 -13.75 -1.83 -17.86
CA ILE A 61 -14.55 -1.79 -19.08
C ILE A 61 -15.15 -0.42 -19.40
N HIS A 62 -14.37 0.42 -20.10
CA HIS A 62 -15.00 1.26 -21.11
C HIS A 62 -15.24 0.38 -22.35
N GLY A 63 -16.24 -0.48 -22.23
CA GLY A 63 -16.95 -1.02 -23.38
C GLY A 63 -17.92 0.04 -23.86
N ASP A 64 -17.52 0.80 -24.87
CA ASP A 64 -18.44 1.55 -25.72
C ASP A 64 -17.96 1.38 -27.16
N GLY A 65 -18.39 0.27 -27.76
CA GLY A 65 -18.63 0.25 -29.20
C GLY A 65 -20.09 0.61 -29.41
N PRO A 66 -20.37 1.61 -30.26
CA PRO A 66 -21.36 1.33 -31.30
C PRO A 66 -21.03 1.88 -32.71
N ALA A 67 -21.46 1.07 -33.68
CA ALA A 67 -21.77 1.34 -35.10
C ALA A 67 -20.63 1.33 -36.13
#